data_AF-A0A3D0X5Q6-F1
#
_entry.id   AF-A0A3D0X5Q6-F1
#
_cell.length_a   1.000
_cell.length_b   1.000
_cell.length_c   1.000
_cell.angle_alpha   90.00
_cell.angle_beta   90.00
_cell.angle_gamma   90.00
#
_symmetry.space_group_name_H-M   'P 1'
#
loop_
_entity.id
_entity.type
_entity.pdbx_description
1 polymer ?
#
loop_
_entity_poly.entity_id
_entity_poly.type
_entity_poly.pdbx_seq_one_letter_code
_entity_poly.pdbx_strand_id
1 'polypeptide(L)' 'MNVKVVPLPHGVNGFVAESCGEYTVLLNLRCSFEQNQKTYLHELEHIENSDFQEAAVNEIELLRHQKGSV' A
#
# COMPACT_ATOMS: atom_id res chain seq x y z
N MET A 1 15.07 5.86 3.74
CA MET A 1 13.68 5.65 3.23
C MET A 1 13.58 5.95 1.75
N ASN A 2 13.07 5.01 0.96
CA ASN A 2 12.97 5.10 -0.51
C ASN A 2 11.54 4.84 -0.99
N VAL A 3 11.16 5.40 -2.14
CA VAL A 3 9.86 5.12 -2.78
C VAL A 3 10.10 4.70 -4.23
N LYS A 4 9.51 3.57 -4.62
CA LYS A 4 9.63 3.03 -5.98
C LYS A 4 8.25 2.65 -6.50
N VAL A 5 7.95 3.08 -7.73
CA VAL A 5 6.75 2.66 -8.45
C VAL A 5 7.15 1.53 -9.40
N VAL A 6 6.57 0.35 -9.23
CA VAL A 6 6.93 -0.86 -9.97
C VAL A 6 5.69 -1.59 -10.49
N PRO A 7 5.78 -2.35 -11.59
CA PRO A 7 4.67 -3.16 -12.05
C PRO A 7 4.44 -4.32 -11.07
N LEU A 8 3.36 -4.25 -10.29
CA LEU A 8 2.94 -5.33 -9.39
C LEU A 8 1.76 -6.13 -10.00
N PRO A 9 1.51 -7.36 -9.52
CA PRO A 9 0.33 -8.14 -9.90
C PRO A 9 -0.97 -7.38 -9.65
N HIS A 10 -2.04 -7.77 -10.37
CA HIS A 10 -3.38 -7.28 -10.08
C HIS A 10 -3.81 -7.67 -8.67
N GLY A 11 -4.43 -6.73 -7.94
CA GLY A 11 -4.87 -6.93 -6.55
C GLY A 11 -3.87 -6.46 -5.49
N VAL A 12 -2.63 -6.09 -5.87
CA VAL A 12 -1.64 -5.55 -4.93
C VAL A 12 -1.54 -4.04 -5.12
N ASN A 13 -1.86 -3.23 -4.13
CA ASN A 13 -1.74 -1.76 -4.23
C ASN A 13 -0.31 -1.27 -3.98
N GLY A 14 0.40 -1.91 -3.06
CA GLY A 14 1.77 -1.61 -2.69
C GLY A 14 2.13 -2.31 -1.39
N PHE A 15 3.39 -2.24 -0.99
CA PHE A 15 3.87 -2.77 0.29
C PHE A 15 5.21 -2.11 0.68
N VAL A 16 5.55 -2.14 1.96
CA VAL A 16 6.88 -1.80 2.46
C VAL A 16 7.80 -3.02 2.47
N ALA A 17 9.00 -2.83 1.95
CA ALA A 17 10.12 -3.75 2.12
C ALA A 17 11.18 -3.10 3.02
N GLU A 18 11.54 -3.77 4.10
CA GLU A 18 12.67 -3.39 4.95
C GLU A 18 13.88 -4.24 4.58
N SER A 19 15.04 -3.61 4.38
CA SER A 19 16.29 -4.29 4.09
C SER A 19 17.42 -3.60 4.82
N CYS A 20 18.05 -4.29 5.78
CA CYS A 20 19.17 -3.77 6.56
C CYS A 20 18.86 -2.44 7.27
N GLY A 21 17.63 -2.24 7.77
CA GLY A 21 17.20 -0.99 8.41
C GLY A 21 16.82 0.14 7.45
N GLU A 22 16.88 -0.08 6.13
CA GLU A 22 16.35 0.86 5.13
C GLU A 22 14.96 0.44 4.66
N TYR A 23 13.97 1.32 4.87
CA TYR A 23 12.60 1.12 4.39
C TYR A 23 12.45 1.55 2.93
N THR A 24 11.81 0.72 2.13
CA THR A 24 11.45 1.01 0.74
C THR A 24 9.96 0.77 0.53
N VAL A 25 9.21 1.83 0.22
CA VAL A 25 7.80 1.75 -0.16
C VAL A 25 7.72 1.40 -1.65
N LEU A 26 7.06 0.28 -1.96
CA LEU A 26 6.81 -0.18 -3.33
C LEU A 26 5.34 0.07 -3.67
N LEU A 27 5.09 0.93 -4.65
CA LEU A 27 3.75 1.29 -5.11
C LEU A 27 3.44 0.64 -6.46
N ASN A 28 2.21 0.19 -6.66
CA ASN A 28 1.82 -0.44 -7.93
C ASN A 28 1.68 0.62 -9.03
N LEU A 29 2.43 0.43 -10.11
CA LEU A 29 2.33 1.25 -11.33
C LEU A 29 0.93 1.18 -11.99
N ARG A 30 0.15 0.14 -11.69
CA ARG A 30 -1.22 -0.04 -12.20
C ARG A 30 -2.28 0.73 -11.41
N CYS A 31 -1.95 1.26 -10.23
CA CYS A 31 -2.87 2.04 -9.40
C CYS A 31 -2.86 3.53 -9.80
N SER A 32 -3.98 4.21 -9.57
CA SER A 32 -4.04 5.65 -9.81
C SER A 32 -3.12 6.41 -8.84
N PHE A 33 -2.77 7.65 -9.19
CA PHE A 33 -1.99 8.52 -8.33
C PHE A 33 -2.61 8.66 -6.92
N GLU A 34 -3.93 8.82 -6.84
CA GLU A 34 -4.66 8.93 -5.57
C GLU A 34 -4.58 7.64 -4.74
N GLN A 35 -4.71 6.47 -5.39
CA GLN A 35 -4.58 5.18 -4.69
C GLN A 35 -3.15 4.96 -4.18
N ASN A 36 -2.15 5.32 -4.98
CA ASN A 36 -0.75 5.25 -4.60
C ASN A 36 -0.41 6.25 -3.48
N GLN A 37 -1.01 7.44 -3.49
CA GLN A 37 -0.86 8.41 -2.41
C GLN A 37 -1.45 7.89 -1.08
N LYS A 38 -2.65 7.30 -1.12
CA LYS A 38 -3.26 6.68 0.08
C LYS A 38 -2.41 5.53 0.61
N THR A 39 -1.93 4.66 -0.29
CA THR A 39 -1.05 3.55 0.08
C THR A 39 0.25 4.08 0.71
N TYR A 40 0.88 5.09 0.11
CA TYR A 40 2.10 5.70 0.65
C TYR A 40 1.90 6.28 2.06
N LEU A 41 0.80 7.01 2.29
CA LEU A 41 0.50 7.57 3.61
C LEU A 41 0.24 6.48 4.66
N HIS A 42 -0.44 5.40 4.29
CA HIS A 42 -0.68 4.25 5.16
C HIS A 42 0.63 3.55 5.55
N GLU A 43 1.49 3.28 4.57
CA GLU A 43 2.80 2.67 4.81
C GLU A 43 3.74 3.57 5.64
N LEU A 44 3.64 4.90 5.53
CA LEU A 44 4.37 5.84 6.37
C LEU A 44 3.96 5.74 7.84
N GLU A 45 2.65 5.66 8.10
CA GLU A 45 2.11 5.54 9.46
C GLU A 45 2.60 4.25 10.14
N HIS A 46 2.72 3.16 9.39
CA HIS A 46 3.31 1.90 9.87
C HIS A 46 4.80 2.03 10.22
N ILE A 47 5.57 2.76 9.40
CA ILE A 47 7.00 3.02 9.67
C ILE A 47 7.17 3.87 10.93
N GLU A 48 6.35 4.92 11.11
CA GLU A 48 6.41 5.79 12.29
C GLU A 48 6.00 5.06 13.57
N ASN A 49 4.99 4.19 13.51
CA ASN A 49 4.50 3.43 14.65
C ASN A 49 5.29 2.13 14.92
N SER A 50 6.28 1.79 14.07
CA SER A 50 7.01 0.52 14.11
C SER A 50 6.10 -0.72 14.09
N ASP A 51 4.89 -0.58 13.54
CA ASP A 51 3.89 -1.63 13.47
C ASP A 51 3.90 -2.24 12.08
N PHE A 52 4.81 -3.18 11.86
CA PHE A 52 5.01 -3.84 10.56
C PHE A 52 4.15 -5.10 10.39
N GLN A 53 3.18 -5.35 11.30
CA GLN A 53 2.54 -6.67 11.41
C GLN A 53 1.28 -6.86 10.56
N GLU A 54 0.62 -5.81 10.09
CA GLU A 54 -0.56 -6.00 9.25
C GLU A 54 -0.48 -5.15 7.99
N ALA A 55 0.05 -5.75 6.93
CA ALA A 55 -0.31 -5.36 5.59
C ALA A 55 -1.84 -5.37 5.51
N ALA A 56 -2.46 -4.18 5.56
CA ALA A 56 -3.90 -4.03 5.43
C ALA A 56 -4.27 -4.33 3.97
N VAL A 57 -4.31 -5.63 3.66
CA VAL A 57 -4.66 -6.18 2.35
C VAL A 57 -6.07 -5.77 1.92
N ASN A 58 -6.93 -5.24 2.81
CA ASN A 58 -8.38 -5.28 2.57
C ASN A 58 -9.22 -4.00 2.75
N GLU A 59 -8.74 -2.87 3.27
CA GLU A 59 -9.71 -1.79 3.60
C GLU A 59 -10.29 -1.06 2.38
N ILE A 60 -9.61 -1.08 1.22
CA ILE A 60 -10.19 -0.51 -0.01
C ILE A 60 -11.06 -1.52 -0.77
N GLU A 61 -10.82 -2.83 -0.61
CA GLU A 61 -11.68 -3.87 -1.24
C GLU A 61 -13.04 -3.98 -0.54
N LEU A 62 -13.10 -3.77 0.79
CA LEU A 62 -14.37 -3.79 1.53
C LEU A 62 -15.24 -2.54 1.27
N LEU A 63 -14.62 -1.36 1.10
CA LEU A 63 -15.35 -0.12 0.79
C LEU A 63 -15.91 -0.10 -0.65
N ARG A 64 -15.31 -0.85 -1.58
CA ARG A 64 -15.86 -1.00 -2.95
C ARG A 64 -16.95 -2.06 -3.04
N HIS A 65 -16.94 -3.10 -2.22
CA HIS A 65 -18.01 -4.10 -2.18
C HIS A 65 -19.28 -3.67 -1.43
N GLN A 66 -19.34 -2.48 -0.80
CA GLN A 66 -20.59 -1.92 -0.25
C GLN A 66 -21.36 -0.99 -1.21
N LYS A 67 -20.87 -0.72 -2.42
CA LYS A 67 -21.60 0.04 -3.45
C LYS A 67 -21.76 -0.79 -4.73
N GLY A 68 -22.49 -1.90 -4.62
CA GLY A 68 -22.73 -2.78 -5.75
C GLY A 68 -23.54 -4.02 -5.43
N SER A 69 -24.69 -3.87 -4.79
CA SER A 69 -25.78 -4.84 -4.95
C SER A 69 -27.08 -4.05 -4.98
N VAL A 70 -27.63 -4.02 -6.20
CA VAL A 70 -28.98 -3.57 -6.56
C VAL A 70 -30.03 -4.33 -5.78
#